data_AF-A0A9W9CKL3-F1
#
_entry.id   AF-A0A9W9CKL3-F1
#
_cell.length_a   1.000
_cell.length_b   1.000
_cell.length_c   1.000
_cell.angle_alpha   90.00
_cell.angle_beta   90.00
_cell.angle_gamma   90.00
#
_symmetry.space_group_name_H-M   'P 1'
#
loop_
_entity.id
_entity.type
_entity.pdbx_description
1 polymer ?
#
loop_
_entity_poly.entity_id
_entity_poly.type
_entity_poly.pdbx_seq_one_letter_code
_entity_poly.pdbx_strand_id
1 'polypeptide(L)'
;MIIGPVIGGYLADASWRYLFVLPIGTAALAIVLIFLLMRKEVQKGRATGNTTESRRLGYISGLSIIDWPGMIMFIVGVGCIILAVQWGGTQYSWSSAAVVAPFVLGGILCIAFFGYEYLLGPGRFVARMFPRQVPMIPSTLFRKKDTSLLMVINFSAGISLVSAFYFISYYWQLAEGYSSSEAGVQLLYYTPGLGVGVYSAMFLCNRWPRQTFFPLFWGSIVEGVGLALLTYSVSIRDTTMVKVFLAVSGAGTGLRFMPVVLHAAGTWSTRIPAMQSLLSFMLPLGETIGISMMGSVFSNKLNIFLSRIDNTANGVSLPSSGPPSLDLLNSLPSAAKEAVQNAAARAVMWALVSVLPFVGLSIIASVFLGNVWIGKAATKAKDDKAGVPEEKGKVMYSSYVPALLTRSAHAHKQDLDVNLGQEATKEEPMRDVEAHGVAQPQSAHVENDGRV
;
A
#
# COMPACT_ATOMS: atom_id res chain seq x y z
N MET A 1 -10.05 -3.77 -10.04
CA MET A 1 -8.88 -4.66 -10.12
C MET A 1 -9.24 -6.03 -10.69
N ILE A 2 -10.27 -6.70 -10.16
CA ILE A 2 -10.68 -8.07 -10.55
C ILE A 2 -11.05 -8.24 -12.05
N ILE A 3 -11.91 -7.38 -12.59
CA ILE A 3 -12.39 -7.47 -13.98
C ILE A 3 -11.38 -6.86 -14.97
N GLY A 4 -10.43 -6.06 -14.45
CA GLY A 4 -9.47 -5.28 -15.23
C GLY A 4 -8.62 -6.13 -16.18
N PRO A 5 -7.95 -7.20 -15.72
CA PRO A 5 -7.14 -8.06 -16.59
C PRO A 5 -7.93 -8.75 -17.70
N VAL A 6 -9.19 -9.11 -17.45
CA VAL A 6 -10.05 -9.72 -18.47
C VAL A 6 -10.35 -8.72 -19.57
N ILE A 7 -10.92 -7.56 -19.20
CA ILE A 7 -11.22 -6.49 -20.15
C ILE A 7 -9.94 -6.07 -20.87
N GLY A 8 -8.85 -5.88 -20.14
CA GLY A 8 -7.55 -5.49 -20.69
C GLY A 8 -7.01 -6.52 -21.70
N GLY A 9 -7.14 -7.82 -21.43
CA GLY A 9 -6.74 -8.88 -22.36
C GLY A 9 -7.53 -8.85 -23.66
N TYR A 10 -8.87 -8.72 -23.59
CA TYR A 10 -9.70 -8.59 -24.79
C TYR A 10 -9.41 -7.31 -25.58
N LEU A 11 -9.16 -6.20 -24.89
CA LEU A 11 -8.77 -4.94 -25.54
C LEU A 11 -7.40 -5.05 -26.21
N ALA A 12 -6.43 -5.72 -25.57
CA ALA A 12 -5.10 -5.93 -26.11
C ALA A 12 -5.14 -6.76 -27.39
N ASP A 13 -5.95 -7.82 -27.43
CA ASP A 13 -6.13 -8.67 -28.60
C ASP A 13 -6.79 -7.91 -29.77
N ALA A 14 -7.71 -6.98 -29.50
CA ALA A 14 -8.32 -6.14 -30.55
C ALA A 14 -7.37 -5.03 -31.04
N SER A 15 -6.91 -4.18 -30.12
CA SER A 15 -5.84 -3.22 -30.34
C SER A 15 -5.40 -2.65 -29.00
N TRP A 16 -4.11 -2.78 -28.69
CA TRP A 16 -3.51 -2.20 -27.48
C TRP A 16 -3.82 -0.72 -27.27
N ARG A 17 -4.14 0.05 -28.34
CA ARG A 17 -4.53 1.48 -28.25
C ARG A 17 -5.79 1.69 -27.40
N TYR A 18 -6.72 0.74 -27.39
CA TYR A 18 -7.95 0.86 -26.60
C TYR A 18 -7.70 0.83 -25.09
N LEU A 19 -6.56 0.27 -24.65
CA LEU A 19 -6.10 0.35 -23.26
C LEU A 19 -5.85 1.80 -22.82
N PHE A 20 -5.61 2.73 -23.75
CA PHE A 20 -5.41 4.14 -23.46
C PHE A 20 -6.68 4.97 -23.69
N VAL A 21 -7.43 4.70 -24.76
CA VAL A 21 -8.61 5.50 -25.12
C VAL A 21 -9.77 5.32 -24.13
N LEU A 22 -10.04 4.09 -23.69
CA LEU A 22 -11.19 3.81 -22.83
C LEU A 22 -11.04 4.37 -21.40
N PRO A 23 -9.88 4.24 -20.72
CA PRO A 23 -9.67 4.89 -19.42
C PRO A 23 -9.81 6.41 -19.48
N ILE A 24 -9.35 7.06 -20.56
CA ILE A 24 -9.49 8.52 -20.73
C ILE A 24 -10.98 8.91 -20.82
N GLY A 25 -11.76 8.22 -21.65
CA GLY A 25 -13.19 8.51 -21.79
C GLY A 25 -13.98 8.26 -20.51
N THR A 26 -13.71 7.14 -19.83
CA THR A 26 -14.34 6.81 -18.55
C THR A 26 -13.94 7.77 -17.43
N ALA A 27 -12.68 8.23 -17.39
CA ALA A 27 -12.23 9.25 -16.43
C ALA A 27 -12.91 10.60 -16.67
N ALA A 28 -13.02 11.05 -17.93
CA ALA A 28 -13.74 12.28 -18.28
C ALA A 28 -15.21 12.21 -17.86
N LEU A 29 -15.89 11.09 -18.15
CA LEU A 29 -17.26 10.84 -17.72
C LEU A 29 -17.38 10.84 -16.19
N ALA A 30 -16.47 10.17 -15.48
CA ALA A 30 -16.46 10.15 -14.02
C ALA A 30 -16.30 11.55 -13.42
N ILE A 31 -15.42 12.39 -13.97
CA ILE A 31 -15.24 13.79 -13.53
C ILE A 31 -16.56 14.57 -13.70
N VAL A 32 -17.22 14.44 -14.85
CA VAL A 32 -18.52 15.09 -15.11
C VAL A 32 -19.58 14.60 -14.13
N LEU A 33 -19.69 13.29 -13.92
CA LEU A 33 -20.66 12.70 -12.99
C LEU A 33 -20.41 13.13 -11.54
N ILE A 34 -19.15 13.16 -11.09
CA ILE A 34 -18.79 13.67 -9.76
C ILE A 34 -19.18 15.13 -9.63
N PHE A 35 -18.87 15.97 -10.63
CA PHE A 35 -19.21 17.38 -10.62
C PHE A 35 -20.73 17.62 -10.55
N LEU A 36 -21.53 16.85 -11.28
CA LEU A 36 -22.99 17.01 -11.33
C LEU A 36 -23.68 16.41 -10.10
N LEU A 37 -23.31 15.20 -9.69
CA LEU A 37 -24.00 14.43 -8.66
C LEU A 37 -23.53 14.77 -7.24
N MET A 38 -22.22 14.95 -7.03
CA MET A 38 -21.68 15.19 -5.69
C MET A 38 -21.68 16.67 -5.29
N ARG A 39 -22.13 17.59 -6.16
CA ARG A 39 -22.14 19.04 -5.89
C ARG A 39 -22.78 19.42 -4.55
N LYS A 40 -23.81 18.68 -4.12
CA LYS A 40 -24.56 18.91 -2.88
C LYS A 40 -23.91 18.30 -1.64
N GLU A 41 -23.06 17.29 -1.82
CA GLU A 41 -22.33 16.58 -0.77
C GLU A 41 -20.94 17.19 -0.52
N VAL A 42 -20.51 18.17 -1.33
CA VAL A 42 -19.21 18.85 -1.15
C VAL A 42 -19.26 19.68 0.13
N GLN A 43 -18.72 19.12 1.21
CA GLN A 43 -18.41 19.84 2.43
C GLN A 43 -17.42 20.97 2.09
N LYS A 44 -17.69 22.19 2.56
CA LYS A 44 -16.75 23.30 2.41
C LYS A 44 -15.43 22.88 3.07
N GLY A 45 -14.35 22.77 2.29
CA GLY A 45 -13.04 22.40 2.80
C GLY A 45 -12.63 23.33 3.93
N ARG A 46 -12.51 22.81 5.16
CA ARG A 46 -11.84 23.50 6.26
C ARG A 46 -10.34 23.47 5.99
N ALA A 47 -9.88 24.27 5.03
CA ALA A 47 -8.50 24.74 5.04
C ALA A 47 -8.42 25.75 6.19
N THR A 48 -8.10 25.27 7.39
CA THR A 48 -8.18 26.05 8.62
C THR A 48 -7.23 27.23 8.64
N GLY A 49 -7.85 28.41 8.77
CA GLY A 49 -7.30 29.69 9.21
C GLY A 49 -8.44 30.70 9.11
N ASN A 50 -8.82 31.34 10.24
CA ASN A 50 -9.98 32.25 10.37
C ASN A 50 -10.29 33.03 9.08
N THR A 51 -11.41 32.68 8.44
CA THR A 51 -11.87 33.36 7.22
C THR A 51 -12.57 34.67 7.58
N THR A 52 -11.78 35.67 7.97
CA THR A 52 -12.14 37.09 7.83
C THR A 52 -11.39 37.73 6.66
N GLU A 53 -10.39 37.05 6.11
CA GLU A 53 -9.56 37.55 5.01
C GLU A 53 -9.91 36.94 3.64
N SER A 54 -9.69 37.73 2.60
CA SER A 54 -10.04 37.47 1.19
C SER A 54 -9.75 36.02 0.74
N ARG A 55 -10.66 35.44 -0.05
CA ARG A 55 -10.59 34.05 -0.58
C ARG A 55 -9.24 33.69 -1.21
N ARG A 56 -8.48 34.66 -1.74
CA ARG A 56 -7.12 34.48 -2.26
C ARG A 56 -6.07 34.26 -1.17
N LEU A 57 -6.15 35.00 -0.05
CA LEU A 57 -5.26 34.78 1.11
C LEU A 57 -5.47 33.38 1.70
N GLY A 58 -6.70 32.85 1.66
CA GLY A 58 -6.99 31.47 2.08
C GLY A 58 -6.20 30.40 1.29
N TYR A 59 -6.07 30.54 -0.04
CA TYR A 59 -5.30 29.59 -0.85
C TYR A 59 -3.79 29.72 -0.61
N ILE A 60 -3.25 30.94 -0.55
CA ILE A 60 -1.81 31.17 -0.31
C ILE A 60 -1.43 30.68 1.09
N SER A 61 -2.27 30.94 2.09
CA SER A 61 -2.10 30.42 3.44
C SER A 61 -2.14 28.89 3.47
N GLY A 62 -3.08 28.26 2.74
CA GLY A 62 -3.15 26.80 2.59
C GLY A 62 -1.90 26.20 1.94
N LEU A 63 -1.33 26.85 0.91
CA LEU A 63 -0.08 26.40 0.26
C LEU A 63 1.14 26.53 1.18
N SER A 64 1.13 27.47 2.13
CA SER A 64 2.23 27.67 3.08
C SER A 64 2.34 26.57 4.15
N ILE A 65 1.30 25.73 4.27
CA ILE A 65 1.26 24.58 5.18
C ILE A 65 2.03 23.39 4.59
N ILE A 66 2.15 23.34 3.27
CA ILE A 66 2.77 22.22 2.54
C ILE A 66 4.29 22.25 2.76
N ASP A 67 4.82 21.10 3.13
CA ASP A 67 6.26 20.84 3.17
C ASP A 67 6.83 20.63 1.76
N TRP A 68 7.10 21.73 1.06
CA TRP A 68 7.70 21.70 -0.28
C TRP A 68 9.12 21.13 -0.30
N PRO A 69 10.06 21.54 0.58
CA PRO A 69 11.42 21.00 0.57
C PRO A 69 11.44 19.49 0.83
N GLY A 70 10.72 19.02 1.85
CA GLY A 70 10.62 17.60 2.16
C GLY A 70 9.99 16.82 1.02
N MET A 71 8.92 17.32 0.41
CA MET A 71 8.28 16.69 -0.75
C MET A 71 9.24 16.53 -1.94
N ILE A 72 10.02 17.56 -2.28
CA ILE A 72 10.99 17.50 -3.39
C ILE A 72 12.09 16.47 -3.07
N MET A 73 12.66 16.53 -1.87
CA MET A 73 13.71 15.61 -1.45
C MET A 73 13.21 14.16 -1.46
N PHE A 74 11.97 13.92 -1.02
CA PHE A 74 11.34 12.62 -1.03
C PHE A 74 11.06 12.10 -2.45
N ILE A 75 10.42 12.90 -3.32
CA ILE A 75 10.08 12.50 -4.68
C ILE A 75 11.35 12.20 -5.49
N VAL A 76 12.33 13.11 -5.45
CA VAL A 76 13.59 12.92 -6.19
C VAL A 76 14.39 11.78 -5.57
N GLY A 77 14.46 11.69 -4.24
CA GLY A 77 15.21 10.64 -3.55
C GLY A 77 14.68 9.23 -3.85
N VAL A 78 13.40 9.01 -3.60
CA VAL A 78 12.73 7.73 -3.87
C VAL A 78 12.72 7.44 -5.38
N GLY A 79 12.48 8.46 -6.22
CA GLY A 79 12.52 8.33 -7.67
C GLY A 79 13.88 7.86 -8.19
N CYS A 80 14.99 8.41 -7.69
CA CYS A 80 16.34 7.98 -8.04
C CYS A 80 16.63 6.54 -7.61
N ILE A 81 16.17 6.11 -6.43
CA ILE A 81 16.30 4.72 -5.96
C ILE A 81 15.52 3.78 -6.88
N ILE A 82 14.26 4.09 -7.18
CA ILE A 82 13.42 3.29 -8.08
C ILE A 82 14.08 3.19 -9.46
N LEU A 83 14.58 4.30 -9.99
CA LEU A 83 15.24 4.34 -11.29
C LEU A 83 16.48 3.45 -11.32
N ALA A 84 17.30 3.49 -10.27
CA ALA A 84 18.48 2.63 -10.16
C ALA A 84 18.11 1.14 -10.14
N VAL A 85 17.09 0.76 -9.37
CA VAL A 85 16.60 -0.63 -9.29
C VAL A 85 16.03 -1.09 -10.64
N GLN A 86 15.31 -0.21 -11.35
CA GLN A 86 14.72 -0.50 -12.65
C GLN A 86 15.76 -0.73 -13.75
N TRP A 87 16.85 0.05 -13.73
CA TRP A 87 17.93 -0.03 -14.72
C TRP A 87 18.96 -1.12 -14.41
N GLY A 88 19.15 -1.42 -13.12
CA GLY A 88 20.12 -2.38 -12.64
C GLY A 88 19.88 -3.80 -13.15
N GLY A 89 20.85 -4.33 -13.88
CA GLY A 89 20.86 -5.71 -14.35
C GLY A 89 19.98 -5.99 -15.57
N THR A 90 19.34 -4.98 -16.14
CA THR A 90 18.53 -5.08 -17.38
C THR A 90 19.13 -4.23 -18.50
N GLN A 91 19.14 -2.90 -18.33
CA GLN A 91 19.74 -1.97 -19.29
C GLN A 91 21.21 -1.72 -19.01
N TYR A 92 21.58 -1.59 -17.74
CA TYR A 92 22.95 -1.30 -17.34
C TYR A 92 23.44 -2.29 -16.29
N SER A 93 24.75 -2.54 -16.26
CA SER A 93 25.37 -3.30 -15.18
C SER A 93 25.11 -2.60 -13.83
N TRP A 94 24.94 -3.38 -12.77
CA TRP A 94 24.83 -2.87 -11.40
C TRP A 94 26.01 -2.00 -10.97
N SER A 95 27.19 -2.24 -11.54
CA SER A 95 28.41 -1.46 -11.29
C SER A 95 28.52 -0.18 -12.12
N SER A 96 27.61 0.05 -13.07
CA SER A 96 27.68 1.21 -13.96
C SER A 96 27.36 2.51 -13.21
N ALA A 97 27.98 3.61 -13.65
CA ALA A 97 27.70 4.94 -13.10
C ALA A 97 26.21 5.31 -13.21
N ALA A 98 25.51 4.85 -14.26
CA ALA A 98 24.09 5.09 -14.47
C ALA A 98 23.19 4.47 -13.38
N VAL A 99 23.64 3.41 -12.70
CA VAL A 99 22.90 2.75 -11.61
C VAL A 99 23.39 3.23 -10.24
N VAL A 100 24.71 3.36 -10.07
CA VAL A 100 25.30 3.76 -8.78
C VAL A 100 24.99 5.22 -8.45
N ALA A 101 25.04 6.14 -9.42
CA ALA A 101 24.82 7.57 -9.15
C ALA A 101 23.39 7.86 -8.63
N PRO A 102 22.31 7.34 -9.24
CA PRO A 102 20.97 7.51 -8.67
C PRO A 102 20.78 6.81 -7.33
N PHE A 103 21.42 5.66 -7.07
CA PHE A 103 21.39 5.03 -5.74
C PHE A 103 22.01 5.92 -4.66
N VAL A 104 23.20 6.48 -4.92
CA VAL A 104 23.91 7.34 -3.97
C VAL A 104 23.14 8.64 -3.76
N LEU A 105 22.74 9.31 -4.85
CA LEU A 105 21.96 10.54 -4.77
C LEU A 105 20.63 10.31 -4.05
N GLY A 106 19.92 9.25 -4.42
CA GLY A 106 18.65 8.87 -3.80
C GLY A 106 18.79 8.59 -2.31
N GLY A 107 19.83 7.84 -1.92
CA GLY A 107 20.15 7.56 -0.53
C GLY A 107 20.46 8.83 0.27
N ILE A 108 21.28 9.73 -0.27
CA ILE A 108 21.60 11.02 0.37
C ILE A 108 20.32 11.86 0.54
N LEU A 109 19.48 11.96 -0.49
CA LEU A 109 18.23 12.72 -0.44
C LEU A 109 17.22 12.11 0.54
N CYS A 110 17.10 10.79 0.62
CA CYS A 110 16.26 10.12 1.61
C CYS A 110 16.75 10.37 3.04
N ILE A 111 18.06 10.25 3.30
CA ILE A 111 18.65 10.57 4.62
C ILE A 111 18.38 12.03 4.98
N ALA A 112 18.61 12.94 4.03
CA ALA A 112 18.39 14.36 4.22
C ALA A 112 16.90 14.68 4.42
N PHE A 113 15.98 13.98 3.74
CA PHE A 113 14.53 14.08 3.95
C PHE A 113 14.14 13.66 5.37
N PHE A 114 14.57 12.48 5.84
CA PHE A 114 14.25 12.05 7.22
C PHE A 114 14.87 12.97 8.27
N GLY A 115 16.07 13.50 8.01
CA GLY A 115 16.69 14.52 8.86
C GLY A 115 15.89 15.82 8.89
N TYR A 116 15.43 16.30 7.73
CA TYR A 116 14.60 17.48 7.59
C TYR A 116 13.25 17.33 8.29
N GLU A 117 12.53 16.23 8.04
CA GLU A 117 11.28 15.86 8.72
C GLU A 117 11.42 15.77 10.23
N TYR A 118 12.54 15.20 10.70
CA TYR A 118 12.86 15.20 12.11
C TYR A 118 13.03 16.64 12.62
N LEU A 119 13.80 17.49 11.96
CA LEU A 119 14.01 18.88 12.38
C LEU A 119 12.76 19.78 12.24
N LEU A 120 11.78 19.39 11.44
CA LEU A 120 10.48 20.04 11.32
C LEU A 120 9.50 19.64 12.44
N GLY A 121 9.89 18.70 13.32
CA GLY A 121 9.12 18.34 14.51
C GLY A 121 8.97 19.49 15.52
N PRO A 122 7.95 19.43 16.41
CA PRO A 122 7.65 20.51 17.36
C PRO A 122 8.87 20.93 18.19
N GLY A 123 9.14 22.24 18.26
CA GLY A 123 10.20 22.83 19.08
C GLY A 123 11.62 22.82 18.49
N ARG A 124 11.80 22.25 17.29
CA ARG A 124 13.12 22.09 16.64
C ARG A 124 13.45 23.22 15.66
N PHE A 125 14.69 23.25 15.16
CA PHE A 125 15.24 24.36 14.38
C PHE A 125 14.42 24.70 13.13
N VAL A 126 14.11 23.70 12.29
CA VAL A 126 13.37 23.92 11.03
C VAL A 126 11.93 24.31 11.32
N ALA A 127 11.30 23.75 12.36
CA ALA A 127 9.97 24.17 12.80
C ALA A 127 9.92 25.66 13.24
N ARG A 128 11.01 26.20 13.81
CA ARG A 128 11.10 27.64 14.14
C ARG A 128 11.28 28.51 12.89
N MET A 129 12.00 28.00 11.89
CA MET A 129 12.22 28.69 10.62
C MET A 129 10.97 28.68 9.73
N PHE A 130 10.21 27.58 9.75
CA PHE A 130 9.00 27.38 8.96
C PHE A 130 7.81 26.99 9.86
N PRO A 131 7.29 27.92 10.68
CA PRO A 131 6.29 27.62 11.72
C PRO A 131 4.92 27.20 11.17
N ARG A 132 4.67 27.46 9.88
CA ARG A 132 3.41 27.10 9.21
C ARG A 132 3.45 25.71 8.57
N GLN A 133 4.63 25.16 8.32
CA GLN A 133 4.78 23.88 7.62
C GLN A 133 4.47 22.71 8.53
N VAL A 134 3.73 21.73 7.99
CA VAL A 134 3.38 20.50 8.70
C VAL A 134 4.21 19.35 8.10
N PRO A 135 4.90 18.55 8.94
CA PRO A 135 5.66 17.40 8.48
C PRO A 135 4.78 16.40 7.72
N MET A 136 5.27 15.94 6.57
CA MET A 136 4.59 14.95 5.74
C MET A 136 4.58 13.58 6.41
N ILE A 137 5.68 13.22 7.09
CA ILE A 137 5.78 11.98 7.88
C ILE A 137 6.18 12.33 9.31
N PRO A 138 5.21 12.60 10.20
CA PRO A 138 5.51 12.95 11.59
C PRO A 138 6.36 11.86 12.25
N SER A 139 7.61 12.18 12.60
CA SER A 139 8.57 11.23 13.22
C SER A 139 8.04 10.53 14.47
N THR A 140 7.13 11.19 15.17
CA THR A 140 6.38 10.65 16.33
C THR A 140 5.56 9.39 16.01
N LEU A 141 5.17 9.15 14.75
CA LEU A 141 4.52 7.91 14.33
C LEU A 141 5.41 6.68 14.54
N PHE A 142 6.73 6.84 14.41
CA PHE A 142 7.69 5.74 14.61
C PHE A 142 7.95 5.41 16.08
N ARG A 143 7.37 6.15 17.03
CA ARG A 143 7.44 5.81 18.46
C ARG A 143 6.71 4.50 18.79
N LYS A 144 5.65 4.18 18.03
CA LYS A 144 4.93 2.90 18.14
C LYS A 144 5.50 1.95 17.09
N LYS A 145 6.07 0.82 17.53
CA LYS A 145 6.68 -0.18 16.63
C LYS A 145 5.74 -0.67 15.53
N ASP A 146 4.43 -0.71 15.83
CA ASP A 146 3.39 -1.18 14.91
C ASP A 146 3.36 -0.35 13.62
N THR A 147 3.76 0.93 13.65
CA THR A 147 3.91 1.77 12.45
C THR A 147 4.86 1.12 11.44
N SER A 148 6.10 0.81 11.85
CA SER A 148 7.10 0.20 10.97
C SER A 148 6.70 -1.22 10.55
N LEU A 149 6.10 -2.00 11.45
CA LEU A 149 5.65 -3.36 11.16
C LEU A 149 4.52 -3.36 10.10
N LEU A 150 3.54 -2.48 10.24
CA LEU A 150 2.46 -2.32 9.25
C LEU A 150 2.99 -1.83 7.91
N MET A 151 4.01 -0.95 7.88
CA MET A 151 4.66 -0.54 6.65
C MET A 151 5.30 -1.73 5.92
N VAL A 152 6.04 -2.59 6.63
CA VAL A 152 6.65 -3.80 6.04
C VAL A 152 5.59 -4.75 5.50
N ILE A 153 4.51 -4.96 6.27
CA ILE A 153 3.38 -5.79 5.84
C ILE A 153 2.72 -5.18 4.59
N ASN A 154 2.47 -3.88 4.57
CA ASN A 154 1.79 -3.27 3.43
C ASN A 154 2.68 -3.22 2.17
N PHE A 155 3.97 -2.97 2.35
CA PHE A 155 4.98 -3.04 1.30
C PHE A 155 5.07 -4.45 0.68
N SER A 156 5.12 -5.48 1.52
CA SER A 156 5.13 -6.88 1.05
C SER A 156 3.85 -7.26 0.30
N ALA A 157 2.69 -6.74 0.72
CA ALA A 157 1.44 -6.98 0.01
C ALA A 157 1.49 -6.40 -1.42
N GLY A 158 2.14 -5.24 -1.61
CA GLY A 158 2.33 -4.62 -2.92
C GLY A 158 3.22 -5.47 -3.83
N ILE A 159 4.36 -5.95 -3.32
CA ILE A 159 5.25 -6.85 -4.07
C ILE A 159 4.54 -8.15 -4.46
N SER A 160 3.76 -8.73 -3.54
CA SER A 160 3.01 -9.97 -3.78
C SER A 160 1.92 -9.77 -4.84
N LEU A 161 1.16 -8.68 -4.75
CA LEU A 161 0.09 -8.36 -5.70
C LEU A 161 0.63 -8.31 -7.13
N VAL A 162 1.77 -7.63 -7.34
CA VAL A 162 2.32 -7.53 -8.68
C VAL A 162 2.88 -8.84 -9.21
N SER A 163 3.41 -9.69 -8.32
CA SER A 163 3.84 -11.05 -8.66
C SER A 163 2.68 -11.86 -9.25
N ALA A 164 1.51 -11.76 -8.63
CA ALA A 164 0.31 -12.52 -8.99
C ALA A 164 -0.30 -12.08 -10.33
N PHE A 165 -0.23 -10.78 -10.68
CA PHE A 165 -0.85 -10.27 -11.90
C PHE A 165 0.11 -10.18 -13.08
N TYR A 166 1.35 -9.71 -12.87
CA TYR A 166 2.26 -9.45 -13.97
C TYR A 166 2.98 -10.72 -14.43
N PHE A 167 3.69 -11.40 -13.52
CA PHE A 167 4.55 -12.53 -13.88
C PHE A 167 3.79 -13.83 -14.14
N ILE A 168 2.65 -14.04 -13.47
CA ILE A 168 1.75 -15.15 -13.82
C ILE A 168 1.10 -14.94 -15.19
N SER A 169 0.81 -13.69 -15.59
CA SER A 169 0.38 -13.41 -16.97
C SER A 169 1.46 -13.79 -17.98
N TYR A 170 2.71 -13.47 -17.68
CA TYR A 170 3.86 -13.89 -18.50
C TYR A 170 4.01 -15.41 -18.56
N TYR A 171 3.74 -16.12 -17.45
CA TYR A 171 3.72 -17.58 -17.44
C TYR A 171 2.67 -18.12 -18.42
N TRP A 172 1.42 -17.66 -18.34
CA TRP A 172 0.36 -18.14 -19.24
C TRP A 172 0.67 -17.86 -20.71
N GLN A 173 1.21 -16.68 -21.02
CA GLN A 173 1.51 -16.30 -22.39
C GLN A 173 2.77 -16.99 -22.93
N LEU A 174 3.89 -16.95 -22.21
CA LEU A 174 5.19 -17.42 -22.73
C LEU A 174 5.47 -18.90 -22.44
N ALA A 175 5.01 -19.43 -21.31
CA ALA A 175 5.19 -20.84 -21.00
C ALA A 175 4.04 -21.68 -21.55
N GLU A 176 2.79 -21.27 -21.33
CA GLU A 176 1.62 -22.05 -21.77
C GLU A 176 1.12 -21.69 -23.17
N GLY A 177 1.59 -20.58 -23.76
CA GLY A 177 1.25 -20.19 -25.13
C GLY A 177 -0.16 -19.60 -25.30
N TYR A 178 -0.77 -19.12 -24.21
CA TYR A 178 -2.11 -18.54 -24.22
C TYR A 178 -2.11 -17.15 -24.87
N SER A 179 -3.25 -16.75 -25.44
CA SER A 179 -3.46 -15.37 -25.88
C SER A 179 -3.51 -14.39 -24.69
N SER A 180 -3.47 -13.08 -24.97
CA SER A 180 -3.58 -12.06 -23.91
C SER A 180 -4.93 -12.12 -23.20
N SER A 181 -6.03 -12.36 -23.93
CA SER A 181 -7.36 -12.54 -23.35
C SER A 181 -7.45 -13.79 -22.47
N GLU A 182 -6.93 -14.94 -22.94
CA GLU A 182 -6.93 -16.18 -22.19
C GLU A 182 -6.11 -16.07 -20.90
N ALA A 183 -4.91 -15.49 -20.98
CA ALA A 183 -4.07 -15.21 -19.81
C ALA A 183 -4.77 -14.27 -18.82
N GLY A 184 -5.44 -13.22 -19.32
CA GLY A 184 -6.25 -12.31 -18.52
C GLY A 184 -7.39 -13.01 -17.77
N VAL A 185 -8.05 -13.98 -18.41
CA VAL A 185 -9.08 -14.82 -17.77
C VAL A 185 -8.48 -15.70 -16.68
N GLN A 186 -7.29 -16.26 -16.86
CA GLN A 186 -6.64 -17.07 -15.82
C GLN A 186 -6.29 -16.24 -14.56
N LEU A 187 -6.11 -14.92 -14.68
CA LEU A 187 -5.87 -14.07 -13.51
C LEU A 187 -7.13 -13.92 -12.64
N LEU A 188 -8.32 -14.26 -13.14
CA LEU A 188 -9.55 -14.27 -12.33
C LEU A 188 -9.48 -15.26 -11.18
N TYR A 189 -8.68 -16.33 -11.25
CA TYR A 189 -8.56 -17.30 -10.15
C TYR A 189 -8.02 -16.68 -8.85
N TYR A 190 -7.33 -15.55 -8.93
CA TYR A 190 -6.94 -14.76 -7.75
C TYR A 190 -8.14 -14.17 -6.99
N THR A 191 -9.21 -13.83 -7.72
CA THR A 191 -10.40 -13.13 -7.22
C THR A 191 -11.21 -13.89 -6.18
N PRO A 192 -11.67 -15.14 -6.43
CA PRO A 192 -12.45 -15.86 -5.44
C PRO A 192 -11.65 -16.06 -4.14
N GLY A 193 -10.34 -16.31 -4.28
CA GLY A 193 -9.41 -16.31 -3.16
C GLY A 193 -9.44 -15.00 -2.38
N LEU A 194 -9.21 -13.88 -3.07
CA LEU A 194 -9.26 -12.54 -2.49
C LEU A 194 -10.59 -12.28 -1.76
N GLY A 195 -11.72 -12.66 -2.38
CA GLY A 195 -13.04 -12.55 -1.77
C GLY A 195 -13.15 -13.34 -0.47
N VAL A 196 -12.77 -14.62 -0.47
CA VAL A 196 -12.74 -15.46 0.74
C VAL A 196 -11.87 -14.82 1.83
N GLY A 197 -10.72 -14.27 1.46
CA GLY A 197 -9.83 -13.57 2.38
C GLY A 197 -10.49 -12.35 3.02
N VAL A 198 -11.14 -11.50 2.22
CA VAL A 198 -11.83 -10.30 2.70
C VAL A 198 -13.00 -10.65 3.61
N TYR A 199 -13.84 -11.63 3.25
CA TYR A 199 -14.94 -12.07 4.11
C TYR A 199 -14.44 -12.70 5.42
N SER A 200 -13.35 -13.46 5.36
CA SER A 200 -12.71 -14.01 6.56
C SER A 200 -12.16 -12.91 7.46
N ALA A 201 -11.51 -11.89 6.90
CA ALA A 201 -11.06 -10.72 7.63
C ALA A 201 -12.23 -9.96 8.27
N MET A 202 -13.32 -9.77 7.52
CA MET A 202 -14.54 -9.14 8.04
C MET A 202 -15.12 -9.91 9.22
N PHE A 203 -15.19 -11.24 9.13
CA PHE A 203 -15.64 -12.09 10.23
C PHE A 203 -14.72 -11.98 11.46
N LEU A 204 -13.40 -12.07 11.26
CA LEU A 204 -12.40 -12.01 12.33
C LEU A 204 -12.40 -10.66 13.05
N CYS A 205 -12.60 -9.57 12.31
CA CYS A 205 -12.63 -8.20 12.83
C CYS A 205 -13.98 -7.85 13.49
N ASN A 206 -15.12 -8.29 12.95
CA ASN A 206 -16.43 -7.83 13.42
C ASN A 206 -17.17 -8.82 14.34
N ARG A 207 -16.92 -10.13 14.19
CA ARG A 207 -17.71 -11.16 14.89
C ARG A 207 -16.93 -11.90 15.96
N TRP A 208 -15.84 -12.59 15.58
CA TRP A 208 -14.99 -13.34 16.49
C TRP A 208 -13.62 -13.56 15.85
N PRO A 209 -12.51 -13.24 16.51
CA PRO A 209 -12.34 -12.79 17.90
C PRO A 209 -12.47 -11.27 18.10
N ARG A 210 -12.86 -10.51 17.07
CA ARG A 210 -12.96 -9.03 17.06
C ARG A 210 -11.61 -8.33 17.19
N GLN A 211 -10.63 -8.83 16.46
CA GLN A 211 -9.24 -8.39 16.58
C GLN A 211 -8.60 -8.27 15.20
N THR A 212 -7.69 -7.32 15.06
CA THR A 212 -6.94 -7.11 13.81
C THR A 212 -5.71 -8.00 13.69
N PHE A 213 -5.18 -8.54 14.79
CA PHE A 213 -3.98 -9.37 14.77
C PHE A 213 -4.16 -10.66 13.96
N PHE A 214 -5.19 -11.45 14.24
CA PHE A 214 -5.41 -12.75 13.58
C PHE A 214 -5.49 -12.68 12.05
N PRO A 215 -6.30 -11.79 11.44
CA PRO A 215 -6.35 -11.73 9.99
C PRO A 215 -5.03 -11.24 9.38
N LEU A 216 -4.29 -10.34 10.04
CA LEU A 216 -2.97 -9.92 9.58
C LEU A 216 -1.94 -11.06 9.63
N PHE A 217 -1.88 -11.76 10.76
CA PHE A 217 -0.95 -12.88 10.97
C PHE A 217 -1.23 -14.04 10.03
N TRP A 218 -2.47 -14.55 10.01
CA TRP A 218 -2.85 -15.65 9.14
C TRP A 218 -2.83 -15.26 7.67
N GLY A 219 -3.21 -14.03 7.34
CA GLY A 219 -3.12 -13.52 5.98
C GLY A 219 -1.67 -13.50 5.46
N SER A 220 -0.70 -13.11 6.31
CA SER A 220 0.72 -13.13 5.92
C SER A 220 1.24 -14.55 5.68
N ILE A 221 0.83 -15.51 6.51
CA ILE A 221 1.20 -16.91 6.34
C ILE A 221 0.56 -17.51 5.08
N VAL A 222 -0.75 -17.34 4.91
CA VAL A 222 -1.50 -17.88 3.77
C VAL A 222 -0.98 -17.30 2.45
N GLU A 223 -0.66 -16.00 2.42
CA GLU A 223 -0.06 -15.38 1.24
C GLU A 223 1.34 -15.94 0.95
N GLY A 224 2.20 -16.04 1.97
CA GLY A 224 3.55 -16.59 1.80
C GLY A 224 3.57 -18.05 1.34
N VAL A 225 2.72 -18.88 1.95
CA VAL A 225 2.57 -20.29 1.54
C VAL A 225 1.95 -20.38 0.15
N GLY A 226 0.92 -19.58 -0.14
CA GLY A 226 0.28 -19.51 -1.44
C GLY A 226 1.27 -19.14 -2.55
N LEU A 227 2.09 -18.12 -2.33
CA LEU A 227 3.10 -17.68 -3.30
C LEU A 227 4.24 -18.70 -3.46
N ALA A 228 4.67 -19.35 -2.38
CA ALA A 228 5.69 -20.40 -2.43
C ALA A 228 5.21 -21.63 -3.22
N LEU A 229 3.97 -22.08 -2.97
CA LEU A 229 3.37 -23.20 -3.70
C LEU A 229 3.02 -22.82 -5.15
N LEU A 230 2.62 -21.58 -5.41
CA LEU A 230 2.46 -21.04 -6.76
C LEU A 230 3.78 -21.08 -7.53
N THR A 231 4.88 -20.67 -6.88
CA THR A 231 6.24 -20.73 -7.45
C THR A 231 6.64 -22.17 -7.80
N TYR A 232 6.37 -23.12 -6.91
CA TYR A 232 6.58 -24.54 -7.17
C TYR A 232 5.73 -25.05 -8.34
N SER A 233 4.46 -24.66 -8.40
CA SER A 233 3.52 -25.07 -9.45
C SER A 233 3.94 -24.59 -10.84
N VAL A 234 4.42 -23.35 -10.93
CA VAL A 234 5.03 -22.79 -12.15
C VAL A 234 6.26 -23.60 -12.56
N SER A 235 7.06 -24.07 -11.61
CA SER A 235 8.28 -24.83 -11.88
C SER A 235 8.03 -26.19 -12.53
N ILE A 236 6.95 -26.87 -12.12
CA ILE A 236 6.53 -28.17 -12.64
C ILE A 236 5.50 -28.04 -13.79
N ARG A 237 5.10 -26.81 -14.13
CA ARG A 237 4.10 -26.46 -15.14
C ARG A 237 2.73 -27.12 -14.93
N ASP A 238 2.32 -27.32 -13.68
CA ASP A 238 0.98 -27.82 -13.37
C ASP A 238 -0.02 -26.64 -13.35
N THR A 239 -0.74 -26.48 -14.45
CA THR A 239 -1.70 -25.39 -14.64
C THR A 239 -2.86 -25.43 -13.64
N THR A 240 -3.22 -26.60 -13.11
CA THR A 240 -4.28 -26.73 -12.11
C THR A 240 -3.77 -26.23 -10.77
N MET A 241 -2.58 -26.67 -10.35
CA MET A 241 -1.95 -26.17 -9.13
C MET A 241 -1.70 -24.67 -9.20
N VAL A 242 -1.26 -24.13 -10.35
CA VAL A 242 -1.08 -22.67 -10.53
C VAL A 242 -2.39 -21.94 -10.23
N LYS A 243 -3.53 -22.37 -10.78
CA LYS A 243 -4.83 -21.73 -10.52
C LYS A 243 -5.24 -21.80 -9.04
N VAL A 244 -5.06 -22.96 -8.42
CA VAL A 244 -5.39 -23.18 -7.00
C VAL A 244 -4.54 -22.29 -6.10
N PHE A 245 -3.21 -22.30 -6.27
CA PHE A 245 -2.33 -21.52 -5.41
C PHE A 245 -2.34 -20.02 -5.73
N LEU A 246 -2.74 -19.63 -6.93
CA LEU A 246 -3.10 -18.25 -7.24
C LEU A 246 -4.31 -17.78 -6.42
N ALA A 247 -5.33 -18.63 -6.27
CA ALA A 247 -6.46 -18.36 -5.38
C ALA A 247 -6.03 -18.33 -3.90
N VAL A 248 -5.17 -19.25 -3.44
CA VAL A 248 -4.65 -19.26 -2.06
C VAL A 248 -3.86 -17.97 -1.77
N SER A 249 -3.00 -17.55 -2.69
CA SER A 249 -2.28 -16.28 -2.59
C SER A 249 -3.25 -15.11 -2.46
N GLY A 250 -4.32 -15.09 -3.28
CA GLY A 250 -5.37 -14.08 -3.20
C GLY A 250 -6.07 -14.06 -1.84
N ALA A 251 -6.35 -15.23 -1.25
CA ALA A 251 -6.97 -15.32 0.08
C ALA A 251 -6.08 -14.71 1.18
N GLY A 252 -4.78 -14.94 1.12
CA GLY A 252 -3.82 -14.30 2.04
C GLY A 252 -3.79 -12.78 1.90
N THR A 253 -3.75 -12.28 0.67
CA THR A 253 -3.81 -10.83 0.40
C THR A 253 -5.13 -10.22 0.89
N GLY A 254 -6.26 -10.88 0.63
CA GLY A 254 -7.60 -10.42 1.04
C GLY A 254 -7.77 -10.36 2.55
N LEU A 255 -7.16 -11.28 3.27
CA LEU A 255 -7.12 -11.29 4.74
C LEU A 255 -6.42 -10.05 5.31
N ARG A 256 -5.48 -9.44 4.59
CA ARG A 256 -4.66 -8.31 5.08
C ARG A 256 -5.16 -6.94 4.67
N PHE A 257 -5.79 -6.83 3.50
CA PHE A 257 -6.12 -5.55 2.85
C PHE A 257 -6.89 -4.57 3.75
N MET A 258 -8.02 -5.01 4.32
CA MET A 258 -8.81 -4.16 5.22
C MET A 258 -8.21 -4.08 6.63
N PRO A 259 -7.75 -5.19 7.25
CA PRO A 259 -7.27 -5.15 8.63
C PRO A 259 -6.01 -4.31 8.85
N VAL A 260 -5.15 -4.13 7.85
CA VAL A 260 -3.93 -3.30 8.00
C VAL A 260 -4.30 -1.83 8.27
N VAL A 261 -5.29 -1.32 7.54
CA VAL A 261 -5.83 0.04 7.70
C VAL A 261 -6.57 0.16 9.03
N LEU A 262 -7.36 -0.85 9.39
CA LEU A 262 -8.09 -0.86 10.66
C LEU A 262 -7.15 -0.91 11.87
N HIS A 263 -6.07 -1.68 11.79
CA HIS A 263 -5.04 -1.73 12.83
C HIS A 263 -4.34 -0.37 12.95
N ALA A 264 -3.93 0.23 11.82
CA ALA A 264 -3.36 1.58 11.80
C ALA A 264 -4.28 2.62 12.44
N ALA A 265 -5.57 2.61 12.09
CA ALA A 265 -6.55 3.52 12.65
C ALA A 265 -6.78 3.30 14.16
N GLY A 266 -6.69 2.06 14.62
CA GLY A 266 -6.77 1.74 16.05
C GLY A 266 -5.54 2.21 16.83
N THR A 267 -4.34 1.99 16.28
CA THR A 267 -3.07 2.39 16.89
C THR A 267 -2.86 3.91 16.87
N TRP A 268 -3.43 4.61 15.88
CA TRP A 268 -3.30 6.06 15.68
C TRP A 268 -4.64 6.76 15.43
N SER A 269 -5.57 6.64 16.38
CA SER A 269 -6.93 7.24 16.32
C SER A 269 -6.97 8.74 16.01
N THR A 270 -5.98 9.51 16.49
CA THR A 270 -5.90 10.96 16.29
C THR A 270 -5.13 11.36 15.03
N ARG A 271 -4.45 10.41 14.38
CA ARG A 271 -3.55 10.66 13.24
C ARG A 271 -3.76 9.68 12.09
N ILE A 272 -5.00 9.21 11.95
CA ILE A 272 -5.43 8.28 10.89
C ILE A 272 -4.98 8.77 9.49
N PRO A 273 -5.14 10.07 9.11
CA PRO A 273 -4.73 10.51 7.78
C PRO A 273 -3.23 10.34 7.51
N ALA A 274 -2.37 10.67 8.48
CA ALA A 274 -0.93 10.55 8.33
C ALA A 274 -0.49 9.07 8.21
N MET A 275 -1.05 8.20 9.06
CA MET A 275 -0.76 6.76 8.98
C MET A 275 -1.30 6.15 7.68
N GLN A 276 -2.49 6.56 7.24
CA GLN A 276 -3.07 6.10 5.99
C GLN A 276 -2.26 6.54 4.78
N SER A 277 -1.74 7.77 4.76
CA SER A 277 -0.83 8.24 3.69
C SER A 277 0.43 7.38 3.62
N LEU A 278 1.00 7.00 4.76
CA LEU A 278 2.19 6.15 4.82
C LEU A 278 1.91 4.75 4.26
N LEU A 279 0.76 4.15 4.61
CA LEU A 279 0.33 2.88 4.02
C LEU A 279 0.09 3.01 2.52
N SER A 280 -0.66 4.04 2.09
CA SER A 280 -0.93 4.31 0.68
C SER A 280 0.32 4.54 -0.16
N PHE A 281 1.43 4.99 0.43
CA PHE A 281 2.73 5.07 -0.22
C PHE A 281 3.45 3.72 -0.27
N MET A 282 3.44 2.96 0.84
CA MET A 282 4.19 1.70 0.96
C MET A 282 3.71 0.61 -0.01
N LEU A 283 2.39 0.53 -0.27
CA LEU A 283 1.85 -0.48 -1.18
C LEU A 283 2.35 -0.29 -2.63
N PRO A 284 2.18 0.88 -3.29
CA PRO A 284 2.74 1.13 -4.62
C PRO A 284 4.27 1.11 -4.68
N LEU A 285 4.96 1.51 -3.60
CA LEU A 285 6.41 1.38 -3.51
C LEU A 285 6.83 -0.09 -3.63
N GLY A 286 6.11 -0.98 -2.93
CA GLY A 286 6.26 -2.42 -3.04
C GLY A 286 6.01 -2.93 -4.46
N GLU A 287 4.89 -2.54 -5.08
CA GLU A 287 4.58 -2.91 -6.46
C GLU A 287 5.72 -2.51 -7.42
N THR A 288 6.21 -1.28 -7.30
CA THR A 288 7.25 -0.74 -8.19
C THR A 288 8.56 -1.50 -8.04
N ILE A 289 9.07 -1.62 -6.81
CA ILE A 289 10.33 -2.35 -6.55
C ILE A 289 10.18 -3.84 -6.92
N GLY A 290 9.00 -4.41 -6.66
CA GLY A 290 8.67 -5.79 -7.03
C GLY A 290 8.78 -6.04 -8.54
N ILE A 291 8.13 -5.21 -9.37
CA ILE A 291 8.21 -5.32 -10.84
C ILE A 291 9.67 -5.22 -11.30
N SER A 292 10.40 -4.21 -10.84
CA SER A 292 11.78 -3.96 -11.25
C SER A 292 12.66 -5.17 -10.94
N MET A 293 12.63 -5.64 -9.70
CA MET A 293 13.44 -6.76 -9.24
C MET A 293 13.09 -8.06 -9.99
N MET A 294 11.79 -8.40 -10.04
CA MET A 294 11.33 -9.59 -10.73
C MET A 294 11.65 -9.54 -12.22
N GLY A 295 11.53 -8.37 -12.85
CA GLY A 295 11.84 -8.15 -14.27
C GLY A 295 13.32 -8.34 -14.56
N SER A 296 14.21 -7.84 -13.70
CA SER A 296 15.65 -8.08 -13.78
C SER A 296 15.98 -9.57 -13.62
N VAL A 297 15.38 -10.25 -12.64
CA VAL A 297 15.61 -11.70 -12.43
C VAL A 297 15.09 -12.52 -13.61
N PHE A 298 13.86 -12.25 -14.06
CA PHE A 298 13.24 -12.90 -15.21
C PHE A 298 14.11 -12.76 -16.46
N SER A 299 14.51 -11.54 -16.80
CA SER A 299 15.28 -11.26 -18.02
C SER A 299 16.64 -11.97 -17.99
N ASN A 300 17.36 -11.89 -16.87
CA ASN A 300 18.66 -12.56 -16.72
C ASN A 300 18.54 -14.08 -16.79
N LYS A 301 17.56 -14.66 -16.10
CA LYS A 301 17.36 -16.12 -16.09
C LYS A 301 16.88 -16.63 -17.44
N LEU A 302 15.97 -15.91 -18.10
CA LEU A 302 15.48 -16.26 -19.43
C LEU A 302 16.64 -16.29 -20.43
N ASN A 303 17.46 -15.24 -20.48
CA ASN A 303 18.62 -15.18 -21.37
C ASN A 303 19.60 -16.35 -21.14
N ILE A 304 19.85 -16.71 -19.87
CA ILE A 304 20.71 -17.86 -19.52
C ILE A 304 20.09 -19.18 -19.98
N PHE A 305 18.78 -19.35 -19.89
CA PHE A 305 18.12 -20.58 -20.30
C PHE A 305 18.02 -20.68 -21.83
N LEU A 306 17.73 -19.59 -22.52
CA LEU A 306 17.68 -19.54 -23.98
C LEU A 306 19.06 -19.80 -24.61
N SER A 307 20.15 -19.30 -24.02
CA SER A 307 21.50 -19.52 -24.55
C SER A 307 21.99 -20.98 -24.44
N ARG A 308 21.31 -21.80 -23.63
CA ARG A 308 21.57 -23.24 -23.51
C ARG A 308 20.76 -24.08 -24.49
N ILE A 309 19.79 -23.49 -25.17
CA ILE A 309 19.05 -24.16 -26.23
C ILE A 309 19.95 -24.16 -27.46
N ASP A 310 20.21 -25.34 -28.02
CA ASP A 310 21.04 -25.47 -29.21
C ASP A 310 20.32 -24.84 -30.42
N ASN A 311 20.72 -23.61 -30.75
CA ASN A 311 20.20 -22.88 -31.91
C ASN A 311 20.61 -23.52 -33.25
N THR A 312 21.69 -24.31 -33.26
CA THR A 312 22.26 -24.89 -34.49
C THR A 312 21.59 -26.19 -34.90
N ALA A 313 21.09 -26.99 -33.95
CA ALA A 313 20.37 -28.22 -34.25
C ALA A 313 18.97 -28.00 -34.84
N ASN A 314 18.36 -26.83 -34.62
CA ASN A 314 16.96 -26.56 -34.98
C ASN A 314 16.76 -25.52 -36.09
N GLY A 315 17.83 -24.90 -36.62
CA GLY A 315 17.73 -23.91 -37.71
C GLY A 315 16.97 -22.63 -37.34
N VAL A 316 16.94 -22.27 -36.05
CA VAL A 316 16.14 -21.16 -35.52
C VAL A 316 17.06 -20.11 -34.88
N SER A 317 16.86 -18.84 -35.26
CA SER A 317 17.47 -17.69 -34.60
C SER A 317 16.58 -17.17 -33.48
N LEU A 318 16.84 -17.62 -32.24
CA LEU A 318 16.22 -17.00 -31.06
C LEU A 318 16.84 -15.62 -30.79
N PRO A 319 16.07 -14.67 -30.23
CA PRO A 319 16.61 -13.37 -29.85
C PRO A 319 17.74 -13.55 -28.84
N SER A 320 18.80 -12.76 -29.00
CA SER A 320 19.97 -12.77 -28.11
C SER A 320 19.67 -12.16 -26.73
N SER A 321 18.59 -11.38 -26.61
CA SER A 321 18.15 -10.76 -25.38
C SER A 321 16.64 -10.57 -25.35
N GLY A 322 16.02 -10.92 -24.22
CA GLY A 322 14.59 -10.67 -23.98
C GLY A 322 13.67 -11.80 -24.47
N PRO A 323 12.38 -11.73 -24.15
CA PRO A 323 11.42 -12.76 -24.52
C PRO A 323 11.16 -12.78 -26.05
N PRO A 324 11.04 -13.96 -26.68
CA PRO A 324 10.62 -14.05 -28.07
C PRO A 324 9.19 -13.54 -28.23
N SER A 325 8.87 -12.96 -29.39
CA SER A 325 7.48 -12.61 -29.72
C SER A 325 6.61 -13.86 -29.77
N LEU A 326 5.32 -13.72 -29.48
CA LEU A 326 4.37 -14.85 -29.54
C LEU A 326 4.29 -15.45 -30.95
N ASP A 327 4.40 -14.62 -32.00
CA ASP A 327 4.42 -15.07 -33.39
C ASP A 327 5.67 -15.92 -33.70
N LEU A 328 6.82 -15.51 -33.18
CA LEU A 328 8.05 -16.30 -33.30
C LEU A 328 7.89 -17.61 -32.53
N LEU A 329 7.42 -17.57 -31.29
CA LEU A 329 7.18 -18.75 -30.47
C LEU A 329 6.23 -19.76 -31.14
N ASN A 330 5.21 -19.28 -31.84
CA ASN A 330 4.24 -20.11 -32.54
C ASN A 330 4.75 -20.68 -33.86
N SER A 331 5.76 -20.07 -34.48
CA SER A 331 6.39 -20.58 -35.71
C SER A 331 7.52 -21.59 -35.44
N LEU A 332 7.92 -21.78 -34.18
CA LEU A 332 8.96 -22.74 -33.82
C LEU A 332 8.53 -24.20 -34.00
N PRO A 333 9.47 -25.09 -34.41
CA PRO A 333 9.27 -26.54 -34.30
C PRO A 333 8.92 -26.96 -32.88
N SER A 334 8.12 -28.01 -32.71
CA SER A 334 7.56 -28.43 -31.42
C SER A 334 8.62 -28.62 -30.32
N ALA A 335 9.74 -29.27 -30.62
CA ALA A 335 10.82 -29.48 -29.67
C ALA A 335 11.51 -28.17 -29.22
N ALA A 336 11.73 -27.23 -30.15
CA ALA A 336 12.29 -25.93 -29.83
C ALA A 336 11.29 -25.05 -29.05
N LYS A 337 10.01 -25.10 -29.43
CA LYS A 337 8.92 -24.41 -28.73
C LYS A 337 8.84 -24.87 -27.27
N GLU A 338 8.84 -26.18 -27.02
CA GLU A 338 8.77 -26.75 -25.67
C GLU A 338 9.99 -26.34 -24.82
N ALA A 339 11.19 -26.34 -25.41
CA ALA A 339 12.40 -25.90 -24.72
C ALA A 339 12.32 -24.42 -24.30
N VAL A 340 11.84 -23.55 -25.19
CA VAL A 340 11.64 -22.12 -24.91
C VAL A 340 10.54 -21.90 -23.87
N GLN A 341 9.43 -22.62 -23.95
CA GLN A 341 8.35 -22.57 -22.97
C GLN A 341 8.81 -23.02 -21.57
N ASN A 342 9.60 -24.10 -21.49
CA ASN A 342 10.20 -24.57 -20.24
C ASN A 342 11.22 -23.57 -19.67
N ALA A 343 12.01 -22.92 -20.54
CA ALA A 343 12.90 -21.83 -20.15
C ALA A 343 12.11 -20.63 -19.57
N ALA A 344 11.01 -20.25 -20.21
CA ALA A 344 10.11 -19.18 -19.74
C ALA A 344 9.49 -19.51 -18.38
N ALA A 345 8.94 -20.73 -18.20
CA ALA A 345 8.40 -21.18 -16.92
C ALA A 345 9.42 -21.09 -15.78
N ARG A 346 10.65 -21.57 -16.03
CA ARG A 346 11.74 -21.49 -15.04
C ARG A 346 12.16 -20.05 -14.75
N ALA A 347 12.19 -19.18 -15.76
CA ALA A 347 12.50 -17.77 -15.56
C ALA A 347 11.43 -17.07 -14.70
N VAL A 348 10.15 -17.34 -14.94
CA VAL A 348 9.05 -16.84 -14.11
C VAL A 348 9.15 -17.38 -12.69
N MET A 349 9.44 -18.68 -12.52
CA MET A 349 9.67 -19.27 -11.19
C MET A 349 10.75 -18.51 -10.42
N TRP A 350 11.90 -18.24 -11.03
CA TRP A 350 12.97 -17.47 -10.35
C TRP A 350 12.55 -16.04 -10.03
N ALA A 351 11.74 -15.41 -10.90
CA ALA A 351 11.16 -14.11 -10.60
C ALA A 351 10.26 -14.17 -9.36
N LEU A 352 9.40 -15.19 -9.23
CA LEU A 352 8.57 -15.40 -8.03
C LEU A 352 9.40 -15.70 -6.78
N VAL A 353 10.46 -16.51 -6.90
CA VAL A 353 11.42 -16.78 -5.80
C VAL A 353 12.01 -15.47 -5.25
N SER A 354 12.31 -14.49 -6.11
CA SER A 354 12.90 -13.22 -5.68
C SER A 354 12.04 -12.42 -4.69
N VAL A 355 10.73 -12.64 -4.68
CA VAL A 355 9.76 -11.94 -3.81
C VAL A 355 9.54 -12.64 -2.48
N LEU A 356 9.74 -13.95 -2.40
CA LEU A 356 9.50 -14.75 -1.19
C LEU A 356 10.20 -14.21 0.07
N PRO A 357 11.44 -13.67 0.02
CA PRO A 357 12.06 -13.06 1.20
C PRO A 357 11.26 -11.89 1.78
N PHE A 358 10.65 -11.04 0.94
CA PHE A 358 9.85 -9.90 1.40
C PHE A 358 8.53 -10.35 2.02
N VAL A 359 7.92 -11.41 1.49
CA VAL A 359 6.75 -12.02 2.11
C VAL A 359 7.11 -12.70 3.43
N GLY A 360 8.28 -13.36 3.50
CA GLY A 360 8.84 -13.89 4.74
C GLY A 360 9.04 -12.78 5.80
N LEU A 361 9.56 -11.62 5.41
CA LEU A 361 9.68 -10.46 6.29
C LEU A 361 8.32 -9.99 6.81
N SER A 362 7.25 -10.07 6.00
CA SER A 362 5.90 -9.72 6.46
C SER A 362 5.33 -10.72 7.47
N ILE A 363 5.65 -12.02 7.35
CA ILE A 363 5.30 -13.04 8.34
C ILE A 363 6.01 -12.72 9.65
N ILE A 364 7.32 -12.46 9.60
CA ILE A 364 8.11 -12.08 10.78
C ILE A 364 7.54 -10.80 11.39
N ALA A 365 7.28 -9.76 10.60
CA ALA A 365 6.71 -8.51 11.08
C ALA A 365 5.35 -8.72 11.76
N SER A 366 4.53 -9.63 11.23
CA SER A 366 3.22 -9.95 11.81
C SER A 366 3.30 -10.65 13.17
N VAL A 367 4.35 -11.44 13.44
CA VAL A 367 4.59 -12.06 14.76
C VAL A 367 4.81 -10.99 15.84
N PHE A 368 5.51 -9.91 15.48
CA PHE A 368 5.84 -8.82 16.40
C PHE A 368 4.75 -7.75 16.50
N LEU A 369 3.65 -7.86 15.75
CA LEU A 369 2.56 -6.89 15.82
C LEU A 369 1.94 -6.85 17.22
N GLY A 370 1.49 -5.65 17.61
CA GLY A 370 0.50 -5.49 18.67
C GLY A 370 -0.87 -6.03 18.27
N ASN A 371 -1.91 -5.64 19.01
CA ASN A 371 -3.27 -6.01 18.68
C ASN A 371 -4.26 -4.87 18.94
N VAL A 372 -5.25 -4.74 18.07
CA VAL A 372 -6.38 -3.82 18.24
C VAL A 372 -7.65 -4.64 18.39
N TRP A 373 -8.33 -4.46 19.52
CA TRP A 373 -9.68 -4.97 19.77
C TRP A 373 -10.71 -3.99 19.27
N ILE A 374 -11.62 -4.49 18.43
CA ILE A 374 -12.64 -3.67 17.80
C ILE A 374 -13.87 -3.61 18.71
N GLY A 375 -14.19 -2.39 19.13
CA GLY A 375 -15.33 -2.06 19.96
C GLY A 375 -16.68 -2.41 19.35
N LYS A 376 -17.75 -2.36 20.15
CA LYS A 376 -19.14 -2.50 19.67
C LYS A 376 -19.78 -1.12 19.63
N ALA A 377 -20.30 -0.75 18.46
CA ALA A 377 -21.18 0.40 18.37
C ALA A 377 -22.44 0.17 19.21
N ALA A 378 -22.94 1.23 19.84
CA ALA A 378 -24.20 1.19 20.57
C ALA A 378 -25.33 0.72 19.65
N THR A 379 -26.13 -0.24 20.11
CA THR A 379 -27.35 -0.64 19.41
C THR A 379 -28.54 0.07 20.05
N LYS A 380 -29.32 0.80 19.24
CA LYS A 380 -30.57 1.40 19.71
C LYS A 380 -31.52 0.30 20.16
N ALA A 381 -32.18 0.52 21.29
CA ALA A 381 -33.25 -0.36 21.78
C ALA A 381 -34.31 -0.55 20.68
N LYS A 382 -34.70 -1.80 20.43
CA LYS A 382 -35.75 -2.17 19.47
C LYS A 382 -36.54 -3.31 20.11
N ASP A 383 -37.87 -3.17 20.13
CA ASP A 383 -38.86 -4.13 20.64
C ASP A 383 -38.51 -4.72 22.03
N ASP A 384 -38.79 -3.95 23.09
CA ASP A 384 -38.66 -4.32 24.53
C ASP A 384 -37.29 -4.85 25.01
N LYS A 385 -36.26 -4.82 24.15
CA LYS A 385 -34.88 -5.14 24.52
C LYS A 385 -34.07 -3.89 24.79
N ALA A 386 -33.50 -3.80 26.00
CA ALA A 386 -32.55 -2.75 26.36
C ALA A 386 -31.38 -2.70 25.37
N GLY A 387 -31.06 -1.49 24.89
CA GLY A 387 -29.93 -1.28 23.99
C GLY A 387 -28.60 -1.64 24.66
N VAL A 388 -27.67 -2.21 23.90
CA VAL A 388 -26.34 -2.56 24.42
C VAL A 388 -25.47 -1.29 24.40
N PRO A 389 -24.84 -0.90 25.53
CA PRO A 389 -23.97 0.28 25.59
C PRO A 389 -22.73 0.10 24.70
N GLU A 390 -22.15 1.23 24.26
CA GLU A 390 -20.96 1.24 23.41
C GLU A 390 -19.75 0.65 24.15
N GLU A 391 -19.13 -0.36 23.55
CA GLU A 391 -17.89 -0.95 24.07
C GLU A 391 -16.72 -0.29 23.33
N LYS A 392 -15.94 0.54 24.02
CA LYS A 392 -14.77 1.20 23.43
C LYS A 392 -13.74 0.15 22.99
N GLY A 393 -13.16 0.37 21.81
CA GLY A 393 -12.04 -0.46 21.35
C GLY A 393 -10.82 -0.32 22.25
N LYS A 394 -9.94 -1.31 22.22
CA LYS A 394 -8.70 -1.35 23.01
C LYS A 394 -7.49 -1.63 22.13
N VAL A 395 -6.31 -1.21 22.56
CA VAL A 395 -5.04 -1.44 21.85
C VAL A 395 -4.03 -2.06 22.80
N MET A 396 -3.16 -2.90 22.25
CA MET A 396 -1.96 -3.40 22.90
C MET A 396 -0.78 -3.13 21.97
N TYR A 397 0.15 -2.32 22.44
CA TYR A 397 1.32 -1.92 21.63
C TYR A 397 2.49 -2.91 21.73
N SER A 398 2.59 -3.72 22.79
CA SER A 398 3.58 -4.78 22.89
C SER A 398 3.21 -5.98 22.01
N SER A 399 4.19 -6.81 21.66
CA SER A 399 3.97 -7.95 20.76
C SER A 399 2.89 -8.89 21.30
N TYR A 400 1.89 -9.21 20.49
CA TYR A 400 0.73 -9.98 20.92
C TYR A 400 1.06 -11.47 21.14
N VAL A 401 1.95 -12.05 20.33
CA VAL A 401 2.29 -13.48 20.41
C VAL A 401 2.85 -13.89 21.78
N PRO A 402 3.90 -13.23 22.34
CA PRO A 402 4.38 -13.57 23.68
C PRO A 402 3.32 -13.37 24.77
N ALA A 403 2.44 -12.37 24.62
CA ALA A 403 1.38 -12.10 25.58
C ALA A 403 0.26 -13.15 25.54
N LEU A 404 0.00 -13.73 24.37
CA LEU A 404 -0.91 -14.86 24.21
C LEU A 404 -0.33 -16.12 24.87
N LEU A 405 0.97 -16.40 24.65
CA LEU A 405 1.67 -17.54 25.24
C LEU A 405 1.73 -17.48 26.77
N THR A 406 1.93 -16.27 27.33
CA THR A 406 1.98 -16.04 28.78
C THR A 406 0.60 -15.78 29.42
N ARG A 407 -0.49 -15.81 28.63
CA ARG A 407 -1.86 -15.43 29.04
C ARG A 407 -1.96 -14.03 29.68
N SER A 408 -0.99 -13.15 29.43
CA SER A 408 -0.89 -11.80 29.99
C SER A 408 -1.49 -10.71 29.08
N ALA A 409 -2.08 -11.09 27.94
CA ALA A 409 -2.64 -10.17 26.96
C ALA A 409 -3.71 -9.22 27.54
N HIS A 410 -4.46 -9.63 28.56
CA HIS A 410 -5.44 -8.76 29.22
C HIS A 410 -4.80 -7.67 30.09
N ALA A 411 -3.63 -7.92 30.68
CA ALA A 411 -2.93 -6.98 31.54
C ALA A 411 -2.32 -5.79 30.77
N HIS A 412 -2.11 -5.96 29.46
CA HIS A 412 -1.49 -4.95 28.59
C HIS A 412 -2.51 -4.18 27.74
N LYS A 413 -3.81 -4.36 27.96
CA LYS A 413 -4.86 -3.64 27.24
C LYS A 413 -4.90 -2.19 27.68
N GLN A 414 -4.78 -1.29 26.73
CA GLN A 414 -5.01 0.14 26.92
C GLN A 414 -6.27 0.52 26.14
N ASP A 415 -7.06 1.45 26.66
CA ASP A 415 -8.19 1.98 25.89
C ASP A 415 -7.63 2.72 24.67
N LEU A 416 -8.35 2.71 23.54
CA LEU A 416 -7.96 3.54 22.40
C LEU A 416 -7.80 5.00 22.88
N ASP A 417 -6.75 5.68 22.41
CA ASP A 417 -6.49 7.09 22.68
C ASP A 417 -7.65 7.95 22.11
N VAL A 418 -8.79 8.03 22.81
CA VAL A 418 -9.96 8.84 22.41
C VAL A 418 -9.89 10.23 23.02
N ASN A 419 -9.07 10.43 24.07
CA ASN A 419 -9.02 11.66 24.85
C ASN A 419 -7.61 12.28 24.90
N LEU A 420 -7.26 13.08 23.89
CA LEU A 420 -6.32 14.21 24.07
C LEU A 420 -6.90 15.53 23.55
N GLY A 421 -8.16 15.54 23.09
CA GLY A 421 -8.90 16.79 22.80
C GLY A 421 -9.42 17.52 24.03
N GLN A 422 -9.29 16.94 25.24
CA GLN A 422 -9.70 17.56 26.52
C GLN A 422 -8.53 17.84 27.48
N GLU A 423 -7.32 17.33 27.21
CA GLU A 423 -6.12 17.66 28.00
C GLU A 423 -5.26 18.75 27.37
N ALA A 424 -5.43 19.03 26.07
CA ALA A 424 -4.83 20.19 25.41
C ALA A 424 -5.40 21.55 25.89
N THR A 425 -6.38 21.55 26.80
CA THR A 425 -6.90 22.75 27.49
C THR A 425 -6.29 22.95 28.88
N LYS A 426 -5.31 22.15 29.31
CA LYS A 426 -4.67 22.29 30.64
C LYS A 426 -3.17 22.52 30.64
N GLU A 427 -2.51 22.62 29.48
CA GLU A 427 -1.12 23.09 29.42
C GLU A 427 -1.06 24.47 28.74
N GLU A 428 -0.84 25.48 29.59
CA GLU A 428 -0.52 26.89 29.35
C GLU A 428 -1.39 27.70 28.35
N PRO A 429 -2.04 28.79 28.82
CA PRO A 429 -2.62 29.75 27.89
C PRO A 429 -1.47 30.34 27.05
N MET A 430 -1.61 30.23 25.74
CA MET A 430 -0.85 31.01 24.77
C MET A 430 -0.84 32.45 25.28
N ARG A 431 0.33 32.96 25.67
CA ARG A 431 0.47 34.35 26.10
C ARG A 431 -0.01 35.24 24.97
N ASP A 432 -1.17 35.85 25.18
CA ASP A 432 -1.65 36.98 24.42
C ASP A 432 -0.54 38.03 24.43
N VAL A 433 0.11 38.22 23.29
CA VAL A 433 0.92 39.40 23.01
C VAL A 433 -0.05 40.51 22.69
N GLU A 434 -0.73 41.03 23.70
CA GLU A 434 -1.40 42.34 23.68
C GLU A 434 -1.90 42.66 25.08
N ALA A 435 -1.01 43.24 25.88
CA ALA A 435 -1.42 44.07 27.01
C ALA A 435 -0.42 45.22 27.15
N HIS A 436 -0.73 46.36 26.52
CA HIS A 436 -0.56 47.67 27.14
C HIS A 436 -1.50 48.67 26.47
N GLY A 437 -2.58 49.02 27.18
CA GLY A 437 -3.60 49.96 26.74
C GLY A 437 -4.76 50.06 27.73
N VAL A 438 -4.42 50.42 28.97
CA VAL A 438 -5.24 50.98 30.06
C VAL A 438 -6.73 51.23 29.74
N ALA A 439 -7.65 50.54 30.43
CA ALA A 439 -8.61 51.11 31.40
C ALA A 439 -9.64 50.05 31.84
N GLN A 440 -9.77 49.89 33.16
CA GLN A 440 -10.74 49.03 33.85
C GLN A 440 -12.02 49.86 34.22
N PRO A 441 -13.07 49.27 34.83
CA PRO A 441 -14.42 49.22 34.28
C PRO A 441 -15.42 50.16 34.98
N GLN A 442 -16.60 50.34 34.37
CA GLN A 442 -17.80 50.73 35.12
C GLN A 442 -18.92 49.70 34.93
N SER A 443 -19.32 49.18 36.09
CA SER A 443 -20.54 48.44 36.41
C SER A 443 -21.81 49.12 35.89
N ALA A 444 -22.79 48.33 35.45
CA ALA A 444 -23.94 47.95 36.29
C ALA A 444 -25.19 47.58 35.47
N HIS A 445 -25.97 46.69 36.09
CA HIS A 445 -27.41 46.48 35.97
C HIS A 445 -28.04 45.78 34.74
N VAL A 446 -28.45 44.55 35.06
CA VAL A 446 -29.70 43.88 34.69
C VAL A 446 -30.87 44.85 34.57
N GLU A 447 -31.60 44.80 33.46
CA GLU A 447 -33.06 44.91 33.50
C GLU A 447 -33.69 44.14 32.33
N ASN A 448 -34.80 43.49 32.66
CA ASN A 448 -35.58 42.56 31.89
C ASN A 448 -36.93 43.23 31.63
N ASP A 449 -37.27 43.49 30.37
CA ASP A 449 -38.63 43.82 29.89
C ASP A 449 -38.56 43.65 28.35
N GLY A 450 -39.44 43.00 27.60
CA GLY A 450 -40.87 42.79 27.78
C GLY A 450 -41.58 43.40 26.56
N ARG A 451 -42.09 42.54 25.65
CA ARG A 451 -43.02 42.85 24.51
C ARG A 451 -42.39 43.69 23.37
N VAL A 452 -42.71 43.54 22.08
CA VAL A 452 -43.85 42.99 21.32
C VAL A 452 -43.32 42.23 20.11
#